data_AF-A0A202B469-F1
#
_entry.id   AF-A0A202B469-F1
#
_cell.length_a   1.000
_cell.length_b   1.000
_cell.length_c   1.000
_cell.angle_alpha   90.00
_cell.angle_beta   90.00
_cell.angle_gamma   90.00
#
_symmetry.space_group_name_H-M   'P 1'
#
loop_
_entity.id
_entity.type
_entity.pdbx_description
1 polymer ?
#
loop_
_entity_poly.entity_id
_entity_poly.type
_entity_poly.pdbx_seq_one_letter_code
_entity_poly.pdbx_strand_id
1 'polypeptide(L)'
;MSSTPLIPIILDSGLKAIQLASKDGVQLRITHVALGDAGYAPSADQTMLKRERARYPIADGRSEGPRQLHLTALADDDKEFWIREVAFILEGGQPLAIWSHPTQALAYKQAGMQLLLAYDLALSGVPADCVAVQSTGAGLNLSLAEELAGFAAAQINEFQRGVRRDDQLDALKQTSVLADRKFSNMDDCVTALDQQYALAHEDLLCTVVANSTSIINLQNIVAKNALGD
;
A
#
# COMPACT_ATOMS: atom_id res chain seq x y z
N MET A 1 -8.65 -31.90 -0.47
CA MET A 1 -7.48 -32.68 0.01
C MET A 1 -7.68 -32.93 1.49
N SER A 2 -7.65 -34.19 1.91
CA SER A 2 -7.98 -34.62 3.28
C SER A 2 -6.91 -34.10 4.24
N SER A 3 -7.21 -33.02 4.99
CA SER A 3 -6.38 -32.60 6.12
C SER A 3 -6.45 -33.73 7.13
N THR A 4 -5.38 -34.53 7.23
CA THR A 4 -5.34 -35.63 8.19
C THR A 4 -5.13 -34.98 9.56
N PRO A 5 -6.10 -35.06 10.48
CA PRO A 5 -5.96 -34.41 11.77
C PRO A 5 -4.79 -35.05 12.50
N LEU A 6 -3.78 -34.24 12.80
CA LEU A 6 -2.66 -34.66 13.63
C LEU A 6 -3.20 -34.82 15.05
N ILE A 7 -2.99 -35.98 15.66
CA ILE A 7 -3.42 -36.24 17.03
C ILE A 7 -2.20 -36.07 17.94
N PRO A 8 -2.00 -34.88 18.56
CA PRO A 8 -0.96 -34.71 19.56
C PRO A 8 -1.29 -35.48 20.83
N ILE A 9 -0.27 -35.90 21.57
CA ILE A 9 -0.44 -36.49 22.89
C ILE A 9 -0.46 -35.35 23.92
N ILE A 10 -1.51 -35.32 24.75
CA ILE A 10 -1.59 -34.41 25.90
C ILE A 10 -0.64 -34.91 26.98
N LEU A 11 0.17 -34.02 27.52
CA LEU A 11 1.15 -34.34 28.55
C LEU A 11 0.51 -34.34 29.94
N ASP A 12 1.06 -35.12 30.86
CA ASP A 12 0.63 -35.16 32.25
C ASP A 12 0.79 -33.81 32.94
N SER A 13 1.84 -33.07 32.61
CA SER A 13 2.05 -31.69 33.07
C SER A 13 0.94 -30.76 32.56
N GLY A 14 0.57 -30.91 31.28
CA GLY A 14 -0.50 -30.15 30.65
C GLY A 14 -1.86 -30.44 31.28
N LEU A 15 -2.18 -31.73 31.49
CA LEU A 15 -3.42 -32.15 32.14
C LEU A 15 -3.52 -31.62 33.58
N LYS A 16 -2.43 -31.69 34.36
CA LYS A 16 -2.36 -31.14 35.72
C LYS A 16 -2.56 -29.63 35.72
N ALA A 17 -1.95 -28.91 34.78
CA ALA A 17 -2.13 -27.48 34.62
C ALA A 17 -3.60 -27.15 34.31
N ILE A 18 -4.26 -27.92 33.43
CA ILE A 18 -5.67 -27.71 33.11
C ILE A 18 -6.55 -27.99 34.33
N GLN A 19 -6.28 -29.07 35.06
CA GLN A 19 -7.05 -29.43 36.24
C GLN A 19 -6.92 -28.39 37.36
N LEU A 20 -5.73 -27.80 37.52
CA LEU A 20 -5.49 -26.71 38.46
C LEU A 20 -6.27 -25.45 38.04
N ALA A 21 -6.13 -25.04 36.78
CA ALA A 21 -6.82 -23.87 36.25
C ALA A 21 -8.35 -24.02 36.32
N SER A 22 -8.88 -25.21 36.02
CA SER A 22 -10.30 -25.56 36.15
C SER A 22 -10.81 -25.44 37.59
N LYS A 23 -10.02 -25.87 38.59
CA LYS A 23 -10.37 -25.73 40.01
C LYS A 23 -10.36 -24.27 40.47
N ASP A 24 -9.47 -23.47 39.91
CA ASP A 24 -9.30 -22.05 40.26
C ASP A 24 -10.24 -21.12 39.45
N GLY A 25 -11.04 -21.67 38.53
CA GLY A 25 -11.92 -20.90 37.64
C GLY A 25 -11.16 -20.07 36.60
N VAL A 26 -9.88 -20.39 36.38
CA VAL A 26 -8.98 -19.69 35.45
C VAL A 26 -8.87 -20.51 34.16
N GLN A 27 -8.90 -19.82 33.02
CA GLN A 27 -8.67 -20.47 31.72
C GLN A 27 -7.18 -20.49 31.41
N LEU A 28 -6.64 -21.66 31.07
CA LEU A 28 -5.26 -21.75 30.61
C LEU A 28 -5.10 -21.09 29.25
N ARG A 29 -4.04 -20.31 29.09
CA ARG A 29 -3.73 -19.62 27.83
C ARG A 29 -2.57 -20.27 27.10
N ILE A 30 -2.80 -20.69 25.86
CA ILE A 30 -1.71 -21.10 24.96
C ILE A 30 -1.15 -19.82 24.31
N THR A 31 0.16 -19.61 24.38
CA THR A 31 0.83 -18.39 23.91
C THR A 31 1.81 -18.65 22.77
N HIS A 32 2.49 -19.80 22.78
CA HIS A 32 3.53 -20.11 21.81
C HIS A 32 3.41 -21.55 21.29
N VAL A 33 3.92 -21.77 20.08
CA VAL A 33 4.15 -23.09 19.51
C VAL A 33 5.66 -23.28 19.35
N ALA A 34 6.20 -24.31 19.98
CA ALA A 34 7.59 -24.70 19.84
C ALA A 34 7.72 -25.78 18.75
N LEU A 35 8.70 -25.62 17.86
CA LEU A 35 9.00 -26.54 16.77
C LEU A 35 10.40 -27.12 16.95
N GLY A 36 10.54 -28.40 16.61
CA GLY A 36 11.82 -29.10 16.63
C GLY A 36 11.99 -30.09 15.48
N ASP A 37 13.20 -30.64 15.40
CA ASP A 37 13.64 -31.54 14.33
C ASP A 37 13.88 -32.98 14.79
N ALA A 38 13.66 -33.30 16.07
CA ALA A 38 13.76 -34.67 16.54
C ALA A 38 12.48 -35.45 16.21
N GLY A 39 12.63 -36.60 15.57
CA GLY A 39 11.53 -37.54 15.35
C GLY A 39 11.59 -38.67 16.38
N TYR A 40 10.53 -38.86 17.16
CA TYR A 40 10.40 -39.96 18.12
C TYR A 40 8.92 -40.27 18.40
N ALA A 41 8.65 -41.36 19.12
CA ALA A 41 7.31 -41.63 19.64
C ALA A 41 7.10 -40.82 20.93
N PRO A 42 6.19 -39.83 20.96
CA PRO A 42 5.99 -38.98 22.14
C PRO A 42 5.45 -39.79 23.33
N SER A 43 5.82 -39.36 24.55
CA SER A 43 5.32 -39.91 25.82
C SER A 43 4.64 -38.81 26.63
N ALA A 44 3.59 -39.17 27.38
CA ALA A 44 2.85 -38.24 28.25
C ALA A 44 3.70 -37.67 29.39
N ASP A 45 4.80 -38.34 29.77
CA ASP A 45 5.70 -37.92 30.85
C ASP A 45 6.65 -36.77 30.45
N GLN A 46 6.66 -36.39 29.17
CA GLN A 46 7.59 -35.37 28.68
C GLN A 46 7.22 -33.98 29.19
N THR A 47 8.23 -33.19 29.52
CA THR A 47 8.06 -31.81 29.98
C THR A 47 8.66 -30.79 29.01
N MET A 48 9.30 -31.26 27.93
CA MET A 48 9.90 -30.44 26.88
C MET A 48 10.09 -31.24 25.59
N LEU A 49 10.29 -30.53 24.48
CA LEU A 49 10.74 -31.10 23.21
C LEU A 49 12.17 -31.66 23.35
N LYS A 50 12.52 -32.69 22.57
CA LYS A 50 13.88 -33.25 22.63
C LYS A 50 14.90 -32.36 21.92
N ARG A 51 14.52 -31.74 20.80
CA ARG A 51 15.38 -30.79 20.09
C ARG A 51 14.57 -29.62 19.54
N GLU A 52 14.26 -28.71 20.45
CA GLU A 52 13.64 -27.45 20.09
C GLU A 52 14.59 -26.60 19.22
N ARG A 53 14.07 -26.09 18.09
CA ARG A 53 14.78 -25.21 17.16
C ARG A 53 14.26 -23.78 17.20
N ALA A 54 12.95 -23.62 17.37
CA ALA A 54 12.29 -22.33 17.37
C ALA A 54 10.99 -22.35 18.18
N ARG A 55 10.61 -21.19 18.70
CA ARG A 55 9.28 -20.92 19.27
C ARG A 55 8.65 -19.77 18.51
N TYR A 56 7.39 -19.92 18.15
CA TYR A 56 6.63 -18.88 17.47
C TYR A 56 5.41 -18.50 18.30
N PRO A 57 5.06 -17.21 18.35
CA PRO A 57 3.83 -16.78 18.99
C PRO A 57 2.61 -17.30 18.22
N ILE A 58 1.52 -17.55 18.94
CA ILE A 58 0.26 -17.91 18.30
C ILE A 58 -0.31 -16.67 17.58
N ALA A 59 -0.49 -16.81 16.28
CA ALA A 59 -1.02 -15.78 15.41
C ALA A 59 -2.53 -15.67 15.54
N ASP A 60 -3.21 -16.81 15.59
CA ASP A 60 -4.65 -16.89 15.84
C ASP A 60 -5.06 -18.17 16.56
N GLY A 61 -6.19 -18.16 17.24
CA GLY A 61 -6.77 -19.38 17.77
C GLY A 61 -8.25 -19.25 18.08
N ARG A 62 -9.00 -20.23 17.60
CA ARG A 62 -10.46 -20.30 17.70
C ARG A 62 -10.86 -21.59 18.40
N SER A 63 -11.81 -21.51 19.31
CA SER A 63 -12.51 -22.69 19.81
C SER A 63 -13.59 -23.09 18.81
N GLU A 64 -13.44 -24.25 18.17
CA GLU A 64 -14.42 -24.79 17.21
C GLU A 64 -15.43 -25.74 17.86
N GLY A 65 -15.38 -25.85 19.19
CA GLY A 65 -16.35 -26.60 19.99
C GLY A 65 -15.85 -26.78 21.42
N PRO A 66 -16.61 -27.48 22.29
CA PRO A 66 -16.26 -27.63 23.71
C PRO A 66 -14.92 -28.37 23.95
N ARG A 67 -14.36 -29.04 22.93
CA ARG A 67 -13.14 -29.85 23.02
C ARG A 67 -12.23 -29.73 21.80
N GLN A 68 -12.45 -28.75 20.94
CA GLN A 68 -11.66 -28.58 19.72
C GLN A 68 -11.15 -27.14 19.67
N LEU A 69 -9.82 -27.00 19.63
CA LEU A 69 -9.15 -25.72 19.48
C LEU A 69 -8.42 -25.72 18.15
N HIS A 70 -8.80 -24.81 17.27
CA HIS A 70 -8.05 -24.47 16.08
C HIS A 70 -7.00 -23.43 16.43
N LEU A 71 -5.72 -23.71 16.17
CA LEU A 71 -4.59 -22.86 16.49
C LEU A 71 -3.77 -22.59 15.25
N THR A 72 -3.46 -21.32 15.02
CA THR A 72 -2.63 -20.88 13.90
C THR A 72 -1.37 -20.20 14.44
N ALA A 73 -0.21 -20.67 14.00
CA ALA A 73 1.08 -20.05 14.26
C ALA A 73 1.74 -19.65 12.93
N LEU A 74 2.37 -18.47 12.92
CA LEU A 74 3.15 -18.00 11.78
C LEU A 74 4.64 -18.19 12.09
N ALA A 75 5.32 -18.98 11.27
CA ALA A 75 6.75 -19.16 11.36
C ALA A 75 7.44 -18.28 10.30
N ASP A 76 7.87 -17.07 10.70
CA ASP A 76 8.46 -16.04 9.82
C ASP A 76 9.99 -15.92 9.90
N ASP A 77 10.67 -16.81 10.65
CA ASP A 77 12.12 -16.70 10.84
C ASP A 77 12.93 -17.25 9.64
N ASP A 78 14.24 -17.00 9.63
CA ASP A 78 15.15 -17.49 8.57
C ASP A 78 15.68 -18.91 8.83
N LYS A 79 15.15 -19.63 9.82
CA LYS A 79 15.64 -20.98 10.14
C LYS A 79 15.08 -21.99 9.17
N GLU A 80 15.99 -22.83 8.67
CA GLU A 80 15.68 -23.95 7.78
C GLU A 80 15.82 -25.27 8.54
N PHE A 81 14.72 -26.01 8.64
CA PHE A 81 14.72 -27.34 9.27
C PHE A 81 13.44 -28.13 8.93
N TRP A 82 13.55 -29.45 9.06
CA TRP A 82 12.40 -30.35 9.01
C TRP A 82 11.67 -30.31 10.34
N ILE A 83 10.38 -29.97 10.31
CA ILE A 83 9.53 -29.99 11.51
C ILE A 83 9.12 -31.45 11.75
N ARG A 84 9.62 -32.03 12.85
CA ARG A 84 9.34 -33.41 13.26
C ARG A 84 8.73 -33.53 14.64
N GLU A 85 8.78 -32.45 15.42
CA GLU A 85 8.12 -32.33 16.69
C GLU A 85 7.51 -30.93 16.86
N VAL A 86 6.37 -30.86 17.51
CA VAL A 86 5.60 -29.65 17.76
C VAL A 86 5.09 -29.71 19.20
N ALA A 87 5.31 -28.65 19.99
CA ALA A 87 4.73 -28.50 21.32
C ALA A 87 3.90 -27.23 21.42
N PHE A 88 2.75 -27.33 22.07
CA PHE A 88 1.91 -26.18 22.40
C PHE A 88 2.27 -25.68 23.79
N ILE A 89 2.77 -24.45 23.91
CA ILE A 89 3.31 -23.89 25.14
C ILE A 89 2.27 -22.96 25.78
N LEU A 90 2.01 -23.21 27.07
CA LEU A 90 1.14 -22.38 27.90
C LEU A 90 1.86 -21.09 28.33
N GLU A 91 1.11 -20.08 28.79
CA GLU A 91 1.65 -18.85 29.40
C GLU A 91 2.66 -19.13 30.52
N GLY A 92 2.46 -20.20 31.29
CA GLY A 92 3.40 -20.66 32.32
C GLY A 92 4.69 -21.32 31.80
N GLY A 93 4.91 -21.35 30.47
CA GLY A 93 6.10 -21.94 29.84
C GLY A 93 6.11 -23.47 29.75
N GLN A 94 5.08 -24.13 30.28
CA GLN A 94 4.95 -25.59 30.22
C GLN A 94 4.26 -26.05 28.92
N PRO A 95 4.68 -27.16 28.32
CA PRO A 95 3.99 -27.73 27.18
C PRO A 95 2.69 -28.41 27.63
N LEU A 96 1.62 -28.12 26.89
CA LEU A 96 0.29 -28.72 27.04
C LEU A 96 0.23 -30.08 26.33
N ALA A 97 0.65 -30.10 25.07
CA ALA A 97 0.60 -31.27 24.21
C ALA A 97 1.80 -31.27 23.27
N ILE A 98 2.27 -32.47 22.95
CA ILE A 98 3.38 -32.70 22.02
C ILE A 98 2.91 -33.63 20.92
N TRP A 99 3.22 -33.25 19.69
CA TRP A 99 3.20 -34.13 18.54
C TRP A 99 4.63 -34.40 18.09
N SER A 100 4.96 -35.65 17.81
CA SER A 100 6.20 -36.03 17.14
C SER A 100 5.98 -37.33 16.36
N HIS A 101 6.73 -37.52 15.29
CA HIS A 101 6.72 -38.76 14.53
C HIS A 101 8.16 -39.25 14.26
N PRO A 102 8.46 -40.55 14.42
CA PRO A 102 9.83 -41.08 14.28
C PRO A 102 10.38 -40.94 12.86
N THR A 103 9.53 -41.13 11.85
CA THR A 103 9.97 -41.24 10.44
C THR A 103 9.39 -40.17 9.52
N GLN A 104 8.33 -39.48 9.93
CA GLN A 104 7.58 -38.56 9.09
C GLN A 104 7.85 -37.13 9.55
N ALA A 105 8.30 -36.29 8.63
CA ALA A 105 8.32 -34.86 8.88
C ALA A 105 6.94 -34.28 8.58
N LEU A 106 6.50 -33.37 9.44
CA LEU A 106 5.25 -32.67 9.30
C LEU A 106 5.29 -31.70 8.11
N ALA A 107 6.34 -30.90 8.07
CA ALA A 107 6.56 -29.90 7.04
C ALA A 107 8.05 -29.58 6.95
N TYR A 108 8.46 -29.06 5.81
CA TYR A 108 9.78 -28.47 5.62
C TYR A 108 9.66 -26.96 5.70
N LYS A 109 10.41 -26.34 6.60
CA LYS A 109 10.52 -24.88 6.67
C LYS A 109 11.77 -24.45 5.91
N GLN A 110 11.58 -23.70 4.83
CA GLN A 110 12.66 -23.09 4.06
C GLN A 110 13.08 -21.75 4.70
N ALA A 111 14.36 -21.39 4.57
CA ALA A 111 14.84 -20.08 4.99
C ALA A 111 14.16 -18.97 4.17
N GLY A 112 13.76 -17.87 4.82
CA GLY A 112 13.11 -16.72 4.18
C GLY A 112 11.67 -16.94 3.69
N MET A 113 11.08 -18.12 3.93
CA MET A 113 9.67 -18.39 3.60
C MET A 113 8.81 -18.45 4.85
N GLN A 114 7.70 -17.71 4.81
CA GLN A 114 6.68 -17.77 5.86
C GLN A 114 5.91 -19.09 5.75
N LEU A 115 5.89 -19.86 6.83
CA LEU A 115 5.09 -21.08 6.93
C LEU A 115 3.94 -20.86 7.90
N LEU A 116 2.71 -20.93 7.40
CA LEU A 116 1.50 -20.89 8.22
C LEU A 116 1.17 -22.30 8.69
N LEU A 117 1.16 -22.49 10.00
CA LEU A 117 0.88 -23.77 10.64
C LEU A 117 -0.47 -23.68 11.34
N ALA A 118 -1.47 -24.39 10.80
CA ALA A 118 -2.81 -24.51 11.38
C ALA A 118 -2.98 -25.91 11.99
N TYR A 119 -3.41 -25.98 13.25
CA TYR A 119 -3.55 -27.21 14.02
C TYR A 119 -4.92 -27.30 14.69
N ASP A 120 -5.51 -28.49 14.61
CA ASP A 120 -6.71 -28.84 15.35
C ASP A 120 -6.33 -29.67 16.59
N LEU A 121 -6.39 -29.05 17.76
CA LEU A 121 -6.16 -29.72 19.03
C LEU A 121 -7.49 -30.27 19.57
N ALA A 122 -7.64 -31.59 19.51
CA ALA A 122 -8.75 -32.29 20.15
C ALA A 122 -8.41 -32.60 21.62
N LEU A 123 -9.02 -31.86 22.55
CA LEU A 123 -8.91 -32.05 24.00
C LEU A 123 -9.79 -33.22 24.45
N SER A 124 -9.35 -34.45 24.15
CA SER A 124 -10.00 -35.65 24.67
C SER A 124 -9.53 -35.92 26.11
N GLY A 125 -10.47 -35.89 27.07
CA GLY A 125 -10.18 -36.12 28.50
C GLY A 125 -10.20 -34.88 29.42
N VAL A 126 -10.59 -33.71 28.90
CA VAL A 126 -10.60 -32.44 29.64
C VAL A 126 -12.05 -31.92 29.76
N PRO A 127 -12.45 -31.30 30.91
CA PRO A 127 -13.73 -30.61 31.00
C PRO A 127 -13.82 -29.49 29.94
N ALA A 128 -15.02 -29.25 29.41
CA ALA A 128 -15.24 -28.12 28.51
C ALA A 128 -14.88 -26.80 29.21
N ASP A 129 -14.48 -25.78 28.45
CA ASP A 129 -14.26 -24.39 28.91
C ASP A 129 -12.97 -24.08 29.71
N CYS A 130 -12.03 -25.03 29.86
CA CYS A 130 -10.84 -24.82 30.68
C CYS A 130 -9.62 -24.21 29.95
N VAL A 131 -9.66 -24.11 28.61
CA VAL A 131 -8.53 -23.63 27.79
C VAL A 131 -9.00 -22.49 26.89
N ALA A 132 -8.33 -21.34 27.02
CA ALA A 132 -8.46 -20.19 26.15
C ALA A 132 -7.20 -20.03 25.30
N VAL A 133 -7.33 -19.41 24.14
CA VAL A 133 -6.19 -19.10 23.29
C VAL A 133 -5.95 -17.60 23.31
N GLN A 134 -4.72 -17.19 23.63
CA GLN A 134 -4.33 -15.79 23.52
C GLN A 134 -3.72 -15.57 22.13
N SER A 135 -4.60 -15.25 21.18
CA SER A 135 -4.21 -14.81 19.84
C SER A 135 -3.57 -13.42 19.93
N THR A 136 -2.40 -13.27 19.32
CA THR A 136 -1.74 -11.96 19.23
C THR A 136 -2.45 -11.04 18.21
N GLY A 137 -3.38 -11.58 17.40
CA GLY A 137 -4.12 -10.83 16.36
C GLY A 137 -3.24 -10.22 15.25
N ALA A 138 -1.92 -10.45 15.32
CA ALA A 138 -0.92 -9.70 14.58
C ALA A 138 -0.41 -10.45 13.33
N GLY A 139 -0.48 -11.78 13.28
CA GLY A 139 0.25 -12.55 12.25
C GLY A 139 -0.17 -12.25 10.82
N LEU A 140 -1.47 -12.12 10.54
CA LEU A 140 -1.97 -11.82 9.19
C LEU A 140 -2.18 -10.32 8.95
N ASN A 141 -2.55 -9.58 10.00
CA ASN A 141 -2.84 -8.17 9.89
C ASN A 141 -1.56 -7.33 9.74
N LEU A 142 -0.46 -7.73 10.38
CA LEU A 142 0.83 -7.03 10.27
C LEU A 142 1.49 -7.24 8.90
N SER A 143 1.38 -8.46 8.34
CA SER A 143 1.85 -8.74 6.98
C SER A 143 1.13 -7.91 5.91
N LEU A 144 -0.16 -7.61 6.11
CA LEU A 144 -0.95 -6.81 5.18
C LEU A 144 -0.81 -5.30 5.45
N ALA A 145 -0.53 -4.90 6.69
CA ALA A 145 -0.38 -3.50 7.08
C ALA A 145 0.78 -2.82 6.35
N GLU A 146 1.91 -3.52 6.14
CA GLU A 146 3.05 -2.97 5.42
C GLU A 146 2.73 -2.73 3.93
N GLU A 147 2.07 -3.68 3.28
CA GLU A 147 1.62 -3.52 1.89
C GLU A 147 0.57 -2.40 1.73
N LEU A 148 -0.39 -2.31 2.66
CA LEU A 148 -1.39 -1.25 2.68
C LEU A 148 -0.77 0.12 2.95
N ALA A 149 0.23 0.21 3.82
CA ALA A 149 0.97 1.43 4.08
C ALA A 149 1.79 1.86 2.84
N GLY A 150 2.43 0.91 2.15
CA GLY A 150 3.10 1.14 0.88
C GLY A 150 2.15 1.65 -0.21
N PHE A 151 0.97 1.04 -0.33
CA PHE A 151 -0.07 1.48 -1.26
C PHE A 151 -0.58 2.89 -0.93
N ALA A 152 -0.86 3.18 0.35
CA ALA A 152 -1.30 4.50 0.79
C ALA A 152 -0.24 5.58 0.51
N ALA A 153 1.04 5.29 0.76
CA ALA A 153 2.14 6.19 0.44
C ALA A 153 2.25 6.46 -1.07
N ALA A 154 2.10 5.43 -1.90
CA ALA A 154 2.08 5.58 -3.36
C ALA A 154 0.90 6.45 -3.84
N GLN A 155 -0.29 6.27 -3.25
CA GLN A 155 -1.47 7.07 -3.58
C GLN A 155 -1.32 8.53 -3.16
N ILE A 156 -0.78 8.81 -1.97
CA ILE A 156 -0.48 10.18 -1.51
C ILE A 156 0.52 10.86 -2.44
N ASN A 157 1.58 10.14 -2.84
CA ASN A 157 2.56 10.66 -3.80
C ASN A 157 1.90 10.97 -5.15
N GLU A 158 0.96 10.15 -5.61
CA GLU A 158 0.23 10.43 -6.84
C GLU A 158 -0.65 11.67 -6.73
N PHE A 159 -1.37 11.85 -5.61
CA PHE A 159 -2.14 13.08 -5.37
C PHE A 159 -1.23 14.32 -5.32
N GLN A 160 -0.08 14.24 -4.67
CA GLN A 160 0.89 15.34 -4.66
C GLN A 160 1.43 15.66 -6.06
N ARG A 161 1.71 14.63 -6.88
CA ARG A 161 2.10 14.83 -8.29
C ARG A 161 0.96 15.43 -9.11
N GLY A 162 -0.29 15.08 -8.82
CA GLY A 162 -1.48 15.69 -9.42
C GLY A 162 -1.55 17.19 -9.15
N VAL A 163 -1.49 17.60 -7.88
CA VAL A 163 -1.55 19.01 -7.48
C VAL A 163 -0.44 19.83 -8.14
N ARG A 164 0.81 19.34 -8.17
CA ARG A 164 1.90 20.06 -8.85
C ARG A 164 1.68 20.21 -10.35
N ARG A 165 1.08 19.21 -11.00
CA ARG A 165 0.74 19.29 -12.43
C ARG A 165 -0.34 20.34 -12.68
N ASP A 166 -1.34 20.42 -11.80
CA ASP A 166 -2.40 21.43 -11.91
C ASP A 166 -1.85 22.84 -11.70
N ASP A 167 -0.98 23.05 -10.70
CA ASP A 167 -0.29 24.34 -10.50
C ASP A 167 0.51 24.77 -11.74
N GLN A 168 1.22 23.83 -12.37
CA GLN A 168 1.96 24.08 -13.61
C GLN A 168 1.03 24.41 -14.78
N LEU A 169 -0.10 23.71 -14.91
CA LEU A 169 -1.09 23.97 -15.95
C LEU A 169 -1.70 25.36 -15.79
N ASP A 170 -1.97 25.80 -14.57
CA ASP A 170 -2.52 27.13 -14.32
C ASP A 170 -1.50 28.24 -14.59
N ALA A 171 -0.23 28.03 -14.24
CA ALA A 171 0.85 28.95 -14.63
C ALA A 171 1.02 29.05 -16.16
N LEU A 172 0.93 27.92 -16.87
CA LEU A 172 0.96 27.89 -18.33
C LEU A 172 -0.24 28.63 -18.95
N LYS A 173 -1.46 28.40 -18.44
CA LYS A 173 -2.66 29.12 -18.90
C LYS A 173 -2.52 30.63 -18.71
N GLN A 174 -2.03 31.08 -17.56
CA GLN A 174 -1.79 32.50 -17.31
C GLN A 174 -0.80 33.09 -18.31
N THR A 175 0.27 32.35 -18.62
CA THR A 175 1.27 32.76 -19.61
C THR A 175 0.66 32.88 -21.02
N SER A 176 -0.19 31.92 -21.41
CA SER A 176 -0.93 31.97 -22.68
C SER A 176 -1.81 33.21 -22.74
N VAL A 177 -2.58 33.50 -21.68
CA VAL A 177 -3.45 34.69 -21.63
C VAL A 177 -2.65 35.99 -21.78
N LEU A 178 -1.45 36.07 -21.19
CA LEU A 178 -0.57 37.22 -21.35
C LEU A 178 -0.02 37.32 -22.78
N ALA A 179 0.33 36.20 -23.40
CA ALA A 179 0.75 36.17 -24.79
C ALA A 179 -0.39 36.62 -25.72
N ASP A 180 -1.61 36.11 -25.53
CA ASP A 180 -2.80 36.48 -26.30
C ASP A 180 -3.10 37.98 -26.20
N ARG A 181 -2.97 38.57 -25.00
CA ARG A 181 -3.11 40.03 -24.80
C ARG A 181 -2.05 40.81 -25.57
N LYS A 182 -0.80 40.36 -25.57
CA LYS A 182 0.26 41.03 -26.34
C LYS A 182 0.00 40.96 -27.83
N PHE A 183 -0.46 39.81 -28.33
CA PHE A 183 -0.84 39.66 -29.73
C PHE A 183 -1.99 40.59 -30.10
N SER A 184 -3.06 40.66 -29.29
CA SER A 184 -4.17 41.60 -29.50
C SER A 184 -3.70 43.06 -29.54
N ASN A 185 -2.88 43.49 -28.57
CA ASN A 185 -2.36 44.86 -28.55
C ASN A 185 -1.48 45.15 -29.77
N MET A 186 -0.72 44.16 -30.23
CA MET A 186 0.14 44.31 -31.41
C MET A 186 -0.69 44.36 -32.69
N ASP A 187 -1.78 43.59 -32.79
CA ASP A 187 -2.75 43.65 -33.87
C ASP A 187 -3.45 45.02 -33.96
N ASP A 188 -3.87 45.57 -32.81
CA ASP A 188 -4.43 46.92 -32.72
C ASP A 188 -3.40 47.98 -33.18
N CYS A 189 -2.14 47.83 -32.76
CA CYS A 189 -1.06 48.74 -33.15
C CYS A 189 -0.78 48.69 -34.65
N VAL A 190 -0.74 47.49 -35.24
CA VAL A 190 -0.51 47.31 -36.69
C VAL A 190 -1.68 47.92 -37.47
N THR A 191 -2.92 47.65 -37.05
CA THR A 191 -4.11 48.22 -37.68
C THR A 191 -4.12 49.75 -37.63
N ALA A 192 -3.75 50.34 -36.48
CA ALA A 192 -3.65 51.80 -36.34
C ALA A 192 -2.53 52.38 -37.22
N LEU A 193 -1.40 51.70 -37.35
CA LEU A 193 -0.29 52.11 -38.20
C LEU A 193 -0.69 52.07 -39.68
N ASP A 194 -1.36 51.00 -40.13
CA ASP A 194 -1.86 50.85 -41.50
C ASP A 194 -2.87 51.96 -41.85
N GLN A 195 -3.77 52.30 -40.91
CA GLN A 195 -4.70 53.42 -41.08
C GLN A 195 -3.96 54.76 -41.19
N GLN A 196 -2.93 55.00 -40.38
CA GLN A 196 -2.12 56.22 -40.49
C GLN A 196 -1.40 56.31 -41.83
N TYR A 197 -0.84 55.21 -42.33
CA TYR A 197 -0.20 55.19 -43.65
C TYR A 197 -1.20 55.46 -44.77
N ALA A 198 -2.41 54.88 -44.71
CA ALA A 198 -3.46 55.13 -45.69
C ALA A 198 -3.87 56.61 -45.72
N LEU A 199 -4.09 57.21 -44.55
CA LEU A 199 -4.47 58.63 -44.42
C LEU A 199 -3.35 59.58 -44.90
N ALA A 200 -2.10 59.32 -44.50
CA ALA A 200 -0.96 60.13 -44.95
C ALA A 200 -0.74 60.04 -46.46
N HIS A 201 -0.97 58.86 -47.05
CA HIS A 201 -0.91 58.69 -48.49
C HIS A 201 -2.01 59.50 -49.20
N GLU A 202 -3.25 59.46 -48.70
CA GLU A 202 -4.37 60.22 -49.25
C GLU A 202 -4.14 61.74 -49.16
N ASP A 203 -3.65 62.24 -48.02
CA ASP A 203 -3.33 63.66 -47.83
C ASP A 203 -2.22 64.17 -48.78
N LEU A 204 -1.18 63.35 -48.98
CA LEU A 204 -0.13 63.63 -49.96
C LEU A 204 -0.71 63.71 -51.38
N LEU A 205 -1.58 62.78 -51.77
CA LEU A 205 -2.25 62.81 -53.07
C LEU A 205 -3.11 64.08 -53.24
N CYS A 206 -3.90 64.44 -52.23
CA CYS A 206 -4.70 65.67 -52.23
C CYS A 206 -3.85 66.93 -52.40
N THR A 207 -2.72 67.02 -51.68
CA THR A 207 -1.81 68.16 -51.75
C THR A 207 -1.16 68.29 -53.14
N VAL A 208 -0.71 67.17 -53.72
CA VAL A 208 -0.14 67.15 -55.07
C VAL A 208 -1.17 67.59 -56.13
N VAL A 209 -2.41 67.10 -56.02
CA VAL A 209 -3.51 67.51 -56.91
C VAL A 209 -3.79 69.01 -56.77
N ALA A 210 -3.93 69.52 -55.54
CA ALA A 210 -4.19 70.95 -55.29
C ALA A 210 -3.09 71.87 -55.86
N ASN A 211 -1.82 71.49 -55.67
CA ASN A 211 -0.68 72.20 -56.24
C ASN A 211 -0.72 72.19 -57.78
N SER A 212 -0.98 71.03 -58.39
CA SER A 212 -1.07 70.88 -59.84
C SER A 212 -2.19 71.74 -60.43
N THR A 213 -3.38 71.72 -59.82
CA THR A 213 -4.51 72.57 -60.23
C THR A 213 -4.18 74.05 -60.11
N SER A 214 -3.49 74.44 -59.04
CA SER A 214 -3.05 75.84 -58.84
C SER A 214 -2.05 76.29 -59.91
N ILE A 215 -1.08 75.44 -60.25
CA ILE A 215 -0.13 75.69 -61.34
C ILE A 215 -0.85 75.84 -62.68
N ILE A 216 -1.78 74.94 -63.01
CA ILE A 216 -2.57 74.99 -64.24
C ILE A 216 -3.38 76.29 -64.31
N ASN A 217 -4.03 76.69 -63.21
CA ASN A 217 -4.78 77.94 -63.14
C ASN A 217 -3.88 79.17 -63.35
N LEU A 218 -2.71 79.20 -62.72
CA LEU A 218 -1.72 80.28 -62.94
C LEU A 218 -1.26 80.33 -64.39
N GLN A 219 -0.95 79.19 -65.00
CA GLN A 219 -0.59 79.10 -66.41
C GLN A 219 -1.70 79.65 -67.32
N ASN A 220 -2.97 79.30 -67.05
CA ASN A 220 -4.11 79.83 -67.78
C ASN A 220 -4.28 81.35 -67.63
N ILE A 221 -4.08 81.91 -66.44
CA ILE A 221 -4.16 83.36 -66.21
C ILE A 221 -3.02 84.07 -66.96
N VAL A 222 -1.79 83.56 -66.90
CA VAL A 222 -0.65 84.13 -67.62
C VAL A 222 -0.88 84.04 -69.13
N ALA A 223 -1.37 82.91 -69.64
CA ALA A 223 -1.72 82.76 -71.05
C ALA A 223 -2.77 83.77 -71.50
N LYS A 224 -3.86 83.95 -70.73
CA LYS A 224 -4.89 84.96 -71.00
C LYS A 224 -4.33 86.40 -71.00
N ASN A 225 -3.51 86.75 -70.01
CA ASN A 225 -2.91 88.10 -69.93
C ASN A 225 -1.84 88.35 -71.00
N ALA A 226 -1.08 87.33 -71.41
CA ALA A 226 -0.04 87.45 -72.42
C ALA A 226 -0.59 87.48 -73.86
N LEU A 227 -1.78 86.90 -74.08
CA LEU A 227 -2.40 86.83 -75.39
C LEU A 227 -3.29 88.03 -75.75
N GLY A 228 -3.77 88.82 -74.77
CA GLY A 228 -4.52 90.06 -75.02
C GLY A 228 -5.81 89.86 -75.83
N ASP A 229 -6.94 89.90 -75.13
CA ASP A 229 -8.33 89.62 -75.57
C ASP A 229 -8.67 88.14 -75.84
#